data_AF-A0A4S2M6V0-F1
#
_entry.id   AF-A0A4S2M6V0-F1
#
_cell.length_a   1.000
_cell.length_b   1.000
_cell.length_c   1.000
_cell.angle_alpha   90.00
_cell.angle_beta   90.00
_cell.angle_gamma   90.00
#
_symmetry.space_group_name_H-M   'P 1'
#
loop_
_entity.id
_entity.type
_entity.pdbx_description
1 polymer ?
#
loop_
_entity_poly.entity_id
_entity_poly.type
_entity_poly.pdbx_seq_one_letter_code
_entity_poly.pdbx_strand_id
1 'polypeptide(L)'
;MGNSGLTHMLTHDRFEDIAAMYNVISRVEEGPNLMSHYVSMYLREQGRKIVQESGTPSSQQYIQDLLQLRDRANDPLVRALNNQTIFRNQINSDFEYFITLNTRSPELLSLFIEKKLKRGTKGMADQDVNAVFGKRIVLFRYLRKKAVFEHLAKRLLLGKSQSDDQEKSMISMLMAECGVVYTSKLEGRFKDLAVSKTLMDEFNAMLTSTNGNHGLDLYVRVLTTGLWPTQSADCCVALPEEAANAFEVYRNFYLGKHNGRKISLQTNMGYAELAAQFFGGLSSSDGVQVGPATTGAGASTALMDPINPSFLQVQVPDL
;
A
#
# COMPACT_ATOMS: atom_id res chain seq x y z
N MET A 1 25.95 -28.60 8.07
CA MET A 1 26.76 -27.88 7.06
C MET A 1 27.66 -26.78 7.65
N GLY A 2 27.79 -26.63 8.98
CA GLY A 2 28.51 -25.50 9.59
C GLY A 2 30.03 -25.42 9.36
N ASN A 3 30.65 -26.43 8.73
CA ASN A 3 32.11 -26.55 8.63
C ASN A 3 32.66 -26.56 7.19
N SER A 4 31.89 -26.10 6.18
CA SER A 4 32.44 -25.97 4.82
C SER A 4 33.20 -24.65 4.66
N GLY A 5 34.33 -24.69 3.94
CA GLY A 5 35.13 -23.49 3.65
C GLY A 5 34.33 -22.42 2.92
N LEU A 6 33.45 -22.82 1.99
CA LEU A 6 32.57 -21.89 1.27
C LEU A 6 31.57 -21.20 2.21
N THR A 7 30.95 -21.93 3.13
CA THR A 7 30.04 -21.35 4.12
C THR A 7 30.76 -20.31 4.97
N HIS A 8 32.00 -20.59 5.40
CA HIS A 8 32.82 -19.63 6.14
C HIS A 8 33.11 -18.37 5.30
N MET A 9 33.51 -18.54 4.04
CA MET A 9 33.81 -17.42 3.14
C MET A 9 32.58 -16.54 2.87
N LEU A 10 31.40 -17.15 2.64
CA LEU A 10 30.14 -16.44 2.45
C LEU A 10 29.68 -15.70 3.71
N THR A 11 29.90 -16.29 4.89
CA THR A 11 29.52 -15.67 6.18
C THR A 11 30.33 -14.41 6.46
N HIS A 12 31.61 -14.40 6.08
CA HIS A 12 32.56 -13.32 6.38
C HIS A 12 32.89 -12.43 5.18
N ASP A 13 32.08 -12.46 4.11
CA ASP A 13 32.25 -11.59 2.92
C ASP A 13 33.64 -11.68 2.27
N ARG A 14 34.22 -12.88 2.26
CA ARG A 14 35.55 -13.15 1.69
C ARG A 14 35.45 -13.31 0.17
N PHE A 15 35.02 -12.27 -0.54
CA PHE A 15 34.73 -12.31 -1.98
C PHE A 15 35.96 -12.61 -2.83
N GLU A 16 37.15 -12.16 -2.42
CA GLU A 16 38.42 -12.49 -3.10
C GLU A 16 38.72 -13.99 -3.03
N ASP A 17 38.54 -14.60 -1.86
CA ASP A 17 38.76 -16.03 -1.66
C ASP A 17 37.70 -16.85 -2.43
N ILE A 18 36.46 -16.37 -2.49
CA ILE A 18 35.39 -16.98 -3.31
C ILE A 18 35.76 -16.93 -4.79
N ALA A 19 36.30 -15.81 -5.28
CA ALA A 19 36.72 -15.67 -6.67
C ALA A 19 37.90 -16.62 -7.00
N ALA A 20 38.88 -16.72 -6.11
CA ALA A 20 39.98 -17.66 -6.24
C ALA A 20 39.48 -19.11 -6.31
N MET A 21 38.56 -19.48 -5.40
CA MET A 21 37.95 -20.80 -5.40
C MET A 21 37.16 -21.06 -6.69
N TYR A 22 36.41 -20.06 -7.16
CA TYR A 22 35.63 -20.14 -8.38
C TYR A 22 36.50 -20.38 -9.62
N ASN A 23 37.63 -19.69 -9.74
CA ASN A 23 38.58 -19.85 -10.86
C ASN A 23 39.17 -21.26 -10.98
N VAL A 24 39.21 -22.02 -9.89
CA VAL A 24 39.63 -23.42 -9.88
C VAL A 24 38.45 -24.32 -10.22
N ILE A 25 37.31 -24.12 -9.55
CA ILE A 25 36.10 -24.93 -9.72
C ILE A 25 35.54 -24.83 -11.15
N SER A 26 35.61 -23.65 -11.78
CA SER A 26 35.10 -23.41 -13.13
C SER A 26 35.85 -24.17 -14.22
N ARG A 27 36.98 -24.81 -13.91
CA ARG A 27 37.72 -25.67 -14.85
C ARG A 27 37.07 -27.05 -15.01
N VAL A 28 36.21 -27.43 -14.08
CA VAL A 28 35.42 -28.66 -14.12
C VAL A 28 34.05 -28.31 -14.71
N GLU A 29 33.56 -29.12 -15.64
CA GLU A 29 32.30 -28.89 -16.36
C GLU A 29 31.10 -28.64 -15.42
N GLU A 30 30.93 -29.49 -14.40
CA GLU A 30 29.87 -29.36 -13.38
C GLU A 30 30.20 -28.39 -12.23
N GLY A 31 31.39 -27.78 -12.25
CA GLY A 31 31.88 -26.92 -11.18
C GLY A 31 30.95 -25.73 -10.88
N PRO A 32 30.56 -24.92 -11.89
CA PRO A 32 29.65 -23.79 -11.68
C PRO A 32 28.29 -24.22 -11.12
N ASN A 33 27.74 -25.35 -11.58
CA ASN A 33 26.47 -25.89 -11.08
C ASN A 33 26.58 -26.29 -9.60
N LEU A 34 27.66 -26.98 -9.22
CA LEU A 34 27.90 -27.41 -7.85
C LEU A 34 28.10 -26.20 -6.92
N MET A 35 28.88 -25.21 -7.36
CA MET A 35 29.08 -23.96 -6.63
C MET A 35 27.75 -23.22 -6.43
N SER A 36 26.92 -23.16 -7.49
CA SER A 36 25.60 -22.53 -7.45
C SER A 36 24.68 -23.22 -6.44
N HIS A 37 24.71 -24.56 -6.39
CA HIS A 37 23.97 -25.35 -5.42
C HIS A 37 24.36 -25.01 -3.96
N TYR A 38 25.64 -24.97 -3.64
CA TYR A 38 26.07 -24.67 -2.26
C TYR A 38 25.82 -23.20 -1.86
N VAL A 39 25.99 -22.25 -2.79
CA VAL A 39 25.58 -20.86 -2.57
C VAL A 39 24.08 -20.78 -2.29
N SER A 40 23.28 -21.53 -3.06
CA SER A 40 21.82 -21.59 -2.88
C SER A 40 21.43 -22.15 -1.52
N MET A 41 22.06 -23.25 -1.08
CA MET A 41 21.82 -23.82 0.24
C MET A 41 22.12 -22.83 1.35
N TYR A 42 23.24 -22.11 1.26
CA TYR A 42 23.60 -21.07 2.22
C TYR A 42 22.56 -19.93 2.23
N LEU A 43 22.22 -19.37 1.06
CA LEU A 43 21.27 -18.26 0.98
C LEU A 43 19.88 -18.63 1.48
N ARG A 44 19.39 -19.83 1.16
CA ARG A 44 18.10 -20.32 1.65
C ARG A 44 18.10 -20.49 3.16
N GLU A 45 19.20 -20.92 3.76
CA GLU A 45 19.32 -21.05 5.21
C GLU A 45 19.30 -19.68 5.89
N GLN A 46 20.09 -18.71 5.39
CA GLN A 46 20.08 -17.34 5.92
C GLN A 46 18.72 -16.66 5.73
N GLY A 47 18.12 -16.80 4.55
CA GLY A 47 16.80 -16.24 4.26
C GLY A 47 15.71 -16.84 5.14
N ARG A 48 15.76 -18.15 5.44
CA ARG A 48 14.85 -18.79 6.39
C ARG A 48 14.97 -18.22 7.79
N LYS A 49 16.18 -17.96 8.28
CA LYS A 49 16.37 -17.35 9.61
C LYS A 49 15.69 -15.99 9.71
N ILE A 50 15.88 -15.12 8.71
CA ILE A 50 15.21 -13.81 8.64
C ILE A 50 13.68 -13.96 8.65
N VAL A 51 13.17 -14.92 7.89
CA VAL A 51 11.74 -15.16 7.69
C VAL A 51 11.07 -15.87 8.87
N GLN A 52 11.77 -16.76 9.56
CA GLN A 52 11.21 -17.68 10.58
C GLN A 52 11.59 -17.30 12.02
N GLU A 53 12.80 -16.79 12.29
CA GLU A 53 13.28 -16.47 13.66
C GLU A 53 12.73 -15.14 14.18
N SER A 54 11.92 -14.44 13.37
CA SER A 54 11.32 -13.18 13.75
C SER A 54 9.94 -13.42 14.38
N GLY A 55 9.89 -13.52 15.71
CA GLY A 55 8.68 -13.15 16.44
C GLY A 55 8.27 -11.74 16.02
N THR A 56 6.99 -11.52 15.70
CA THR A 56 6.44 -10.33 14.97
C THR A 56 7.46 -9.19 14.78
N PRO A 57 8.36 -9.28 13.78
CA PRO A 57 9.36 -8.25 13.60
C PRO A 57 8.63 -6.99 13.21
N SER A 58 9.13 -5.85 13.66
CA SER A 58 8.72 -4.60 13.03
C SER A 58 8.94 -4.74 11.52
N SER A 59 7.95 -4.34 10.71
CA SER A 59 8.04 -4.43 9.24
C SER A 59 9.32 -3.80 8.69
N GLN A 60 9.91 -2.87 9.44
CA GLN A 60 11.14 -2.17 9.12
C GLN A 60 12.40 -3.03 9.29
N GLN A 61 12.50 -3.81 10.38
CA GLN A 61 13.65 -4.70 10.61
C GLN A 61 13.66 -5.84 9.59
N TYR A 62 12.50 -6.47 9.37
CA TYR A 62 12.33 -7.52 8.37
C TYR A 62 12.84 -7.12 6.98
N ILE A 63 12.45 -5.92 6.53
CA ILE A 63 12.87 -5.38 5.24
C ILE A 63 14.37 -5.06 5.23
N GLN A 64 14.90 -4.51 6.33
CA GLN A 64 16.31 -4.17 6.43
C GLN A 64 17.22 -5.40 6.35
N ASP A 65 16.84 -6.49 7.03
CA ASP A 65 17.61 -7.73 7.03
C ASP A 65 17.60 -8.39 5.64
N LEU A 66 16.45 -8.42 4.97
CA LEU A 66 16.34 -8.92 3.60
C LEU A 66 17.20 -8.12 2.61
N LEU A 67 17.25 -6.80 2.78
CA LEU A 67 18.09 -5.94 1.93
C LEU A 67 19.57 -6.16 2.17
N GLN A 68 19.99 -6.28 3.43
CA GLN A 68 21.38 -6.53 3.74
C GLN A 68 21.84 -7.87 3.17
N LEU A 69 21.02 -8.92 3.27
CA LEU A 69 21.31 -10.21 2.64
C LEU A 69 21.39 -10.07 1.11
N ARG A 70 20.49 -9.31 0.49
CA ARG A 70 20.50 -9.07 -0.96
C ARG A 70 21.73 -8.32 -1.42
N ASP A 71 22.09 -7.25 -0.73
CA ASP A 71 23.21 -6.39 -1.12
C ASP A 71 24.53 -7.16 -1.04
N ARG A 72 24.67 -8.11 -0.10
CA ARG A 72 25.80 -9.05 -0.02
C ARG A 72 25.76 -10.14 -1.10
N ALA A 73 24.57 -10.60 -1.48
CA ALA A 73 24.40 -11.72 -2.41
C ALA A 73 24.39 -11.33 -3.90
N ASN A 74 24.02 -10.09 -4.25
CA ASN A 74 23.95 -9.63 -5.64
C ASN A 74 25.33 -9.20 -6.14
N ASP A 75 25.63 -7.90 -6.11
CA ASP A 75 26.76 -7.35 -6.87
C ASP A 75 28.13 -7.92 -6.47
N PRO A 76 28.52 -7.98 -5.18
CA PRO A 76 29.86 -8.42 -4.83
C PRO A 76 30.06 -9.92 -5.03
N LEU A 77 29.06 -10.74 -4.67
CA LEU A 77 29.14 -12.19 -4.84
C LEU A 77 29.05 -12.60 -6.32
N VAL A 78 28.12 -12.03 -7.09
CA VAL A 78 28.01 -12.32 -8.54
C VAL A 78 29.27 -11.88 -9.28
N ARG A 79 29.89 -10.74 -8.89
CA ARG A 79 31.18 -10.32 -9.45
C ARG A 79 32.30 -11.30 -9.10
N ALA A 80 32.38 -11.77 -7.86
CA ALA A 80 33.35 -12.80 -7.46
C ALA A 80 33.18 -14.11 -8.26
N LEU A 81 31.96 -14.38 -8.73
CA LEU A 81 31.60 -15.55 -9.55
C LEU A 81 31.61 -15.24 -11.06
N ASN A 82 32.46 -14.28 -11.49
CA ASN A 82 32.67 -13.86 -12.88
C ASN A 82 31.38 -13.45 -13.63
N ASN A 83 30.40 -12.87 -12.93
CA ASN A 83 29.13 -12.38 -13.50
C ASN A 83 28.33 -13.42 -14.28
N GLN A 84 28.48 -14.72 -13.96
CA GLN A 84 27.71 -15.74 -14.67
C GLN A 84 26.22 -15.68 -14.35
N THR A 85 25.41 -15.85 -15.39
CA THR A 85 23.95 -15.75 -15.31
C THR A 85 23.34 -16.83 -14.43
N ILE A 86 23.95 -18.01 -14.34
CA ILE A 86 23.49 -19.11 -13.49
C ILE A 86 23.37 -18.70 -12.02
N PHE A 87 24.37 -18.01 -11.47
CA PHE A 87 24.35 -17.57 -10.08
C PHE A 87 23.30 -16.49 -9.86
N ARG A 88 23.22 -15.51 -10.76
CA ARG A 88 22.19 -14.44 -10.66
C ARG A 88 20.77 -15.03 -10.69
N ASN A 89 20.53 -15.99 -11.57
CA ASN A 89 19.24 -16.66 -11.68
C ASN A 89 18.94 -17.50 -10.44
N GLN A 90 19.93 -18.23 -9.92
CA GLN A 90 19.80 -19.02 -8.70
C GLN A 90 19.51 -18.15 -7.48
N ILE A 91 20.27 -17.07 -7.28
CA ILE A 91 20.06 -16.09 -6.20
C ILE A 91 18.63 -15.53 -6.27
N ASN A 92 18.18 -15.10 -7.45
CA ASN A 92 16.80 -14.59 -7.61
C ASN A 92 15.74 -15.64 -7.25
N SER A 93 15.94 -16.89 -7.66
CA SER A 93 15.06 -18.03 -7.31
C SER A 93 15.04 -18.30 -5.81
N ASP A 94 16.18 -18.17 -5.14
CA ASP A 94 16.29 -18.38 -3.70
C ASP A 94 15.57 -17.28 -2.91
N PHE A 95 15.72 -16.02 -3.32
CA PHE A 95 14.96 -14.91 -2.74
C PHE A 95 13.45 -15.09 -2.89
N GLU A 96 12.98 -15.51 -4.08
CA GLU A 96 11.56 -15.82 -4.29
C GLU A 96 11.09 -16.97 -3.38
N TYR A 97 11.92 -18.01 -3.22
CA TYR A 97 11.62 -19.15 -2.36
C TYR A 97 11.40 -18.74 -0.90
N PHE A 98 12.39 -18.14 -0.25
CA PHE A 98 12.28 -17.89 1.19
C PHE A 98 11.34 -16.72 1.54
N ILE A 99 11.22 -15.70 0.69
CA ILE A 99 10.24 -14.62 0.92
C ILE A 99 8.80 -15.17 0.88
N THR A 100 8.54 -16.17 0.04
CA THR A 100 7.24 -16.83 -0.06
C THR A 100 6.91 -17.71 1.15
N LEU A 101 7.91 -18.15 1.93
CA LEU A 101 7.67 -18.92 3.16
C LEU A 101 6.94 -18.10 4.23
N ASN A 102 7.10 -16.78 4.24
CA ASN A 102 6.31 -15.90 5.09
C ASN A 102 5.08 -15.39 4.33
N THR A 103 3.90 -15.89 4.69
CA THR A 103 2.63 -15.44 4.10
C THR A 103 2.35 -13.96 4.35
N ARG A 104 2.98 -13.35 5.36
CA ARG A 104 2.88 -11.92 5.69
C ARG A 104 3.88 -11.06 4.93
N SER A 105 4.82 -11.62 4.16
CA SER A 105 5.77 -10.85 3.35
C SER A 105 5.12 -9.75 2.51
N PRO A 106 4.04 -10.02 1.73
CA PRO A 106 3.38 -8.99 0.95
C PRO A 106 2.80 -7.88 1.81
N GLU A 107 2.17 -8.25 2.93
CA GLU A 107 1.57 -7.30 3.87
C GLU A 107 2.64 -6.41 4.51
N LEU A 108 3.74 -6.98 5.00
CA LEU A 108 4.84 -6.24 5.64
C LEU A 108 5.49 -5.23 4.68
N LEU A 109 5.69 -5.63 3.43
CA LEU A 109 6.24 -4.79 2.37
C LEU A 109 5.24 -3.69 1.97
N SER A 110 3.94 -4.00 1.84
CA SER A 110 2.90 -2.99 1.61
C SER A 110 2.73 -2.01 2.76
N LEU A 111 2.79 -2.46 4.02
CA LEU A 111 2.73 -1.61 5.22
C LEU A 111 3.95 -0.69 5.32
N PHE A 112 5.11 -1.13 4.85
CA PHE A 112 6.30 -0.29 4.76
C PHE A 112 6.09 0.86 3.78
N ILE A 113 5.55 0.58 2.59
CA ILE A 113 5.16 1.61 1.62
C ILE A 113 4.17 2.57 2.25
N GLU A 114 3.14 2.05 2.90
CA GLU A 114 2.11 2.84 3.55
C GLU A 114 2.68 3.78 4.61
N LYS A 115 3.51 3.28 5.53
CA LYS A 115 4.13 4.11 6.58
C LYS A 115 5.01 5.22 5.99
N LYS A 116 5.65 4.97 4.85
CA LYS A 116 6.52 5.95 4.20
C LYS A 116 5.74 7.01 3.41
N LEU A 117 4.60 6.65 2.82
CA LEU A 117 3.71 7.60 2.12
C LEU A 117 2.75 8.38 3.03
N LYS A 118 2.24 7.75 4.11
CA LYS A 118 1.34 8.41 5.08
C LYS A 118 2.06 9.44 5.94
N ARG A 119 3.28 9.10 6.35
CA ARG A 119 3.97 9.86 7.39
C ARG A 119 4.76 11.04 6.83
N GLY A 120 4.78 11.24 5.50
CA GLY A 120 5.74 12.03 4.72
C GLY A 120 6.61 12.83 5.65
N THR A 121 7.64 12.11 6.10
CA THR A 121 8.34 12.29 7.38
C THR A 121 8.44 13.77 7.65
N LYS A 122 7.78 14.30 8.70
CA LYS A 122 7.90 15.71 9.10
C LYS A 122 9.38 16.12 8.99
N GLY A 123 9.76 16.80 7.91
CA GLY A 123 11.14 17.22 7.62
C GLY A 123 12.01 16.40 6.63
N MET A 124 11.55 15.33 5.95
CA MET A 124 12.31 14.72 4.84
C MET A 124 11.80 15.25 3.50
N ALA A 125 12.73 15.60 2.62
CA ALA A 125 12.40 16.02 1.26
C ALA A 125 11.90 14.83 0.42
N ASP A 126 11.14 15.10 -0.64
CA ASP A 126 10.63 14.08 -1.56
C ASP A 126 11.74 13.20 -2.15
N GLN A 127 12.94 13.76 -2.34
CA GLN A 127 14.13 13.04 -2.83
C GLN A 127 14.59 11.94 -1.86
N ASP A 128 14.56 12.17 -0.55
CA ASP A 128 15.00 11.19 0.44
C ASP A 128 14.02 10.01 0.53
N VAL A 129 12.73 10.30 0.36
CA VAL A 129 11.67 9.29 0.30
C VAL A 129 11.90 8.37 -0.91
N ASN A 130 12.16 8.94 -2.09
CA ASN A 130 12.44 8.18 -3.30
C ASN A 130 13.73 7.37 -3.22
N ALA A 131 14.80 7.91 -2.61
CA ALA A 131 16.05 7.17 -2.42
C ALA A 131 15.87 5.97 -1.48
N VAL A 132 15.11 6.14 -0.39
CA VAL A 132 14.75 5.05 0.51
C VAL A 132 13.87 4.02 -0.19
N PHE A 133 12.95 4.43 -1.05
CA PHE A 133 12.12 3.51 -1.83
C PHE A 133 12.94 2.74 -2.86
N GLY A 134 13.81 3.39 -3.63
CA GLY A 134 14.57 2.78 -4.72
C GLY A 134 15.40 1.57 -4.29
N LYS A 135 15.98 1.60 -3.08
CA LYS A 135 16.71 0.44 -2.54
C LYS A 135 15.79 -0.71 -2.13
N ARG A 136 14.58 -0.40 -1.66
CA ARG A 136 13.66 -1.36 -1.02
C ARG A 136 12.69 -1.99 -1.99
N ILE A 137 12.36 -1.28 -3.05
CA ILE A 137 11.34 -1.65 -4.01
C ILE A 137 11.72 -2.89 -4.84
N VAL A 138 13.01 -3.14 -4.99
CA VAL A 138 13.51 -4.36 -5.62
C VAL A 138 13.12 -5.65 -4.88
N LEU A 139 12.82 -5.59 -3.57
CA LEU A 139 12.31 -6.77 -2.85
C LEU A 139 10.95 -7.22 -3.38
N PHE A 140 10.16 -6.30 -3.98
CA PHE A 140 8.86 -6.63 -4.54
C PHE A 140 8.97 -7.53 -5.77
N ARG A 141 10.11 -7.52 -6.46
CA ARG A 141 10.38 -8.43 -7.58
C ARG A 141 10.29 -9.91 -7.16
N TYR A 142 10.62 -10.22 -5.91
CA TYR A 142 10.62 -11.58 -5.36
C TYR A 142 9.28 -12.01 -4.77
N LEU A 143 8.30 -11.11 -4.66
CA LEU A 143 6.97 -11.47 -4.19
C LEU A 143 6.16 -12.07 -5.33
N ARG A 144 5.37 -13.12 -5.02
CA ARG A 144 4.34 -13.61 -5.95
C ARG A 144 3.39 -12.46 -6.24
N LYS A 145 3.43 -12.00 -7.48
CA LYS A 145 3.07 -10.66 -7.95
C LYS A 145 1.62 -10.22 -7.69
N LYS A 146 0.73 -11.07 -7.16
CA LYS A 146 -0.69 -10.74 -6.98
C LYS A 146 -0.99 -10.01 -5.65
N ALA A 147 -0.40 -10.44 -4.53
CA ALA A 147 -0.87 -10.02 -3.21
C ALA A 147 -0.58 -8.54 -2.86
N VAL A 148 0.60 -8.05 -3.26
CA VAL A 148 1.04 -6.66 -2.99
C VAL A 148 0.09 -5.63 -3.56
N PHE A 149 -0.29 -5.80 -4.83
CA PHE A 149 -1.05 -4.79 -5.55
C PHE A 149 -2.47 -4.66 -4.99
N GLU A 150 -3.02 -5.72 -4.40
CA GLU A 150 -4.32 -5.64 -3.73
C GLU A 150 -4.25 -4.87 -2.41
N HIS A 151 -3.21 -5.08 -1.60
CA HIS A 151 -2.99 -4.25 -0.41
C HIS A 151 -2.77 -2.79 -0.78
N LEU A 152 -2.02 -2.53 -1.86
CA LEU A 152 -1.77 -1.18 -2.34
C LEU A 152 -3.06 -0.52 -2.87
N ALA A 153 -3.92 -1.24 -3.59
CA ALA A 153 -5.20 -0.73 -4.05
C ALA A 153 -6.12 -0.33 -2.90
N LYS A 154 -6.25 -1.16 -1.87
CA LYS A 154 -7.03 -0.80 -0.66
C LYS A 154 -6.53 0.50 -0.03
N ARG A 155 -5.20 0.71 0.01
CA ARG A 155 -4.60 1.96 0.51
C ARG A 155 -4.99 3.17 -0.33
N LEU A 156 -4.93 3.06 -1.64
CA LEU A 156 -5.25 4.15 -2.57
C LEU A 156 -6.66 4.67 -2.39
N LEU A 157 -7.61 3.77 -2.11
CA LEU A 157 -9.00 4.11 -1.88
C LEU A 157 -9.24 4.92 -0.62
N LEU A 158 -8.53 4.58 0.45
CA LEU A 158 -8.63 5.30 1.72
C LEU A 158 -8.08 6.74 1.64
N GLY A 159 -7.41 7.12 0.55
CA GLY A 159 -7.01 8.52 0.30
C GLY A 159 -6.04 9.11 1.31
N LYS A 160 -5.33 8.27 2.08
CA LYS A 160 -4.47 8.71 3.19
C LYS A 160 -3.06 9.13 2.74
N SER A 161 -2.86 9.50 1.47
CA SER A 161 -1.55 9.92 0.95
C SER A 161 -1.34 11.41 1.14
N GLN A 162 -0.10 11.80 1.44
CA GLN A 162 0.25 13.21 1.63
C GLN A 162 0.50 13.95 0.31
N SER A 163 0.91 13.25 -0.76
CA SER A 163 1.25 13.84 -2.05
C SER A 163 0.93 12.90 -3.21
N ASP A 164 0.16 13.38 -4.19
CA ASP A 164 -0.17 12.67 -5.44
C ASP A 164 1.10 12.35 -6.26
N ASP A 165 2.11 13.23 -6.23
CA ASP A 165 3.34 13.07 -6.99
C ASP A 165 4.26 11.99 -6.40
N GLN A 166 4.30 11.86 -5.08
CA GLN A 166 4.98 10.74 -4.42
C GLN A 166 4.33 9.40 -4.79
N GLU A 167 3.01 9.36 -4.91
CA GLU A 167 2.32 8.15 -5.33
C GLU A 167 2.66 7.78 -6.77
N LYS A 168 2.62 8.74 -7.69
CA LYS A 168 3.01 8.52 -9.10
C LYS A 168 4.45 8.02 -9.22
N SER A 169 5.38 8.62 -8.48
CA SER A 169 6.78 8.20 -8.46
C SER A 169 6.94 6.77 -7.93
N MET A 170 6.25 6.42 -6.84
CA MET A 170 6.24 5.07 -6.28
C MET A 170 5.73 4.02 -7.29
N ILE A 171 4.64 4.32 -8.02
CA ILE A 171 4.17 3.42 -9.08
C ILE A 171 5.23 3.26 -10.15
N SER A 172 5.81 4.35 -10.63
CA SER A 172 6.83 4.30 -11.69
C SER A 172 7.99 3.37 -11.30
N MET A 173 8.45 3.45 -10.06
CA MET A 173 9.45 2.53 -9.53
C MET A 173 8.91 1.08 -9.44
N LEU A 174 7.65 0.85 -9.05
CA LEU A 174 7.04 -0.50 -9.03
C LEU A 174 6.94 -1.08 -10.45
N MET A 175 6.64 -0.26 -11.46
CA MET A 175 6.58 -0.65 -12.86
C MET A 175 7.94 -1.08 -13.37
N ALA A 176 8.98 -0.30 -13.05
CA ALA A 176 10.35 -0.62 -13.41
C ALA A 176 10.80 -1.97 -12.81
N GLU A 177 10.40 -2.25 -11.57
CA GLU A 177 10.82 -3.47 -10.86
C GLU A 177 10.00 -4.72 -11.17
N CYS A 178 8.68 -4.59 -11.28
CA CYS A 178 7.76 -5.73 -11.43
C CYS A 178 7.38 -6.00 -12.89
N GLY A 179 7.51 -4.98 -13.76
CA GLY A 179 7.14 -5.00 -15.16
C GLY A 179 5.68 -4.59 -15.43
N VAL A 180 5.45 -4.02 -16.62
CA VAL A 180 4.18 -3.39 -17.04
C VAL A 180 2.98 -4.33 -16.96
N VAL A 181 3.16 -5.62 -17.30
CA VAL A 181 2.07 -6.61 -17.27
C VAL A 181 1.44 -6.71 -15.87
N TYR A 182 2.24 -6.60 -14.82
CA TYR A 182 1.81 -6.77 -13.44
C TYR A 182 1.28 -5.49 -12.81
N THR A 183 1.71 -4.34 -13.32
CA THR A 183 1.29 -3.03 -12.84
C THR A 183 0.14 -2.44 -13.64
N SER A 184 -0.22 -2.99 -14.80
CA SER A 184 -1.33 -2.51 -15.67
C SER A 184 -2.64 -2.26 -14.91
N LYS A 185 -3.08 -3.20 -14.08
CA LYS A 185 -4.28 -3.02 -13.25
C LYS A 185 -4.10 -1.90 -12.22
N LEU A 186 -2.93 -1.83 -11.58
CA LEU A 186 -2.63 -0.78 -10.61
C LEU A 186 -2.61 0.61 -11.26
N GLU A 187 -2.03 0.73 -12.45
CA GLU A 187 -2.01 1.96 -13.24
C GLU A 187 -3.44 2.42 -13.58
N GLY A 188 -4.29 1.49 -14.03
CA GLY A 188 -5.70 1.76 -14.27
C GLY A 188 -6.44 2.24 -13.01
N ARG A 189 -6.15 1.66 -11.84
CA ARG A 189 -6.67 2.15 -10.54
C ARG A 189 -6.26 3.59 -10.26
N PHE A 190 -5.03 3.99 -10.56
CA PHE A 190 -4.61 5.39 -10.39
C PHE A 190 -5.28 6.33 -11.38
N LYS A 191 -5.45 5.89 -12.63
CA LYS A 191 -6.18 6.64 -13.64
C LYS A 191 -7.62 6.91 -13.20
N ASP A 192 -8.28 5.90 -12.63
CA ASP A 192 -9.62 6.04 -12.04
C ASP A 192 -9.66 7.10 -10.95
N LEU A 193 -8.66 7.14 -10.05
CA LEU A 193 -8.58 8.16 -9.00
C LEU A 193 -8.37 9.57 -9.55
N ALA A 194 -7.50 9.74 -10.55
CA ALA A 194 -7.26 11.03 -11.19
C ALA A 194 -8.52 11.54 -11.91
N VAL A 195 -9.19 10.66 -12.66
CA VAL A 195 -10.45 10.99 -13.34
C VAL A 195 -11.55 11.30 -12.34
N SER A 196 -11.63 10.54 -11.23
CA SER A 196 -12.59 10.79 -10.15
C SER A 196 -12.43 12.19 -9.54
N LYS A 197 -11.17 12.62 -9.32
CA LYS A 197 -10.88 13.96 -8.79
C LYS A 197 -11.39 15.04 -9.75
N THR A 198 -11.08 14.91 -11.04
CA THR A 198 -11.59 15.85 -12.06
C THR A 198 -13.12 15.86 -12.12
N LEU A 199 -13.77 14.69 -12.07
CA LEU A 199 -15.23 14.61 -12.05
C LEU A 199 -15.84 15.26 -10.81
N MET A 200 -15.18 15.15 -9.65
CA MET A 200 -15.61 15.81 -8.43
C MET A 200 -15.46 17.34 -8.51
N ASP A 201 -14.37 17.84 -9.08
CA ASP A 201 -14.15 19.27 -9.27
C ASP A 201 -15.24 19.87 -10.19
N GLU A 202 -15.57 19.17 -11.28
CA GLU A 202 -16.64 19.56 -12.20
C GLU A 202 -18.03 19.49 -11.54
N PHE A 203 -18.28 18.45 -10.74
CA PHE A 203 -19.53 18.29 -10.00
C PHE A 203 -19.73 19.44 -8.99
N ASN A 204 -18.69 19.77 -8.23
CA ASN A 204 -18.72 20.87 -7.26
C ASN A 204 -18.92 22.23 -7.95
N ALA A 205 -18.32 22.44 -9.12
CA ALA A 205 -18.56 23.64 -9.93
C ALA A 205 -20.01 23.74 -10.40
N MET A 206 -20.62 22.62 -10.82
CA MET A 206 -22.03 22.56 -11.20
C MET A 206 -22.95 22.90 -10.02
N LEU A 207 -22.71 22.30 -8.85
CA LEU A 207 -23.50 22.58 -7.64
C LEU A 207 -23.45 24.06 -7.24
N THR A 208 -22.26 24.66 -7.30
CA THR A 208 -22.06 26.09 -7.02
C THR A 208 -22.85 26.96 -8.02
N SER A 209 -22.88 26.58 -9.29
CA SER A 209 -23.60 27.34 -10.34
C SER A 209 -25.13 27.25 -10.25
N THR A 210 -25.65 26.13 -9.76
CA THR A 210 -27.09 25.85 -9.71
C THR A 210 -27.70 26.19 -8.33
N ASN A 211 -26.90 26.69 -7.38
CA ASN A 211 -27.27 26.81 -5.97
C ASN A 211 -27.83 25.49 -5.40
N GLY A 212 -27.34 24.35 -5.92
CA GLY A 212 -27.81 23.03 -5.51
C GLY A 212 -27.17 22.64 -4.19
N ASN A 213 -27.92 22.69 -3.09
CA ASN A 213 -27.51 22.09 -1.83
C ASN A 213 -28.17 20.72 -1.68
N HIS A 214 -27.37 19.68 -1.52
CA HIS A 214 -27.84 18.31 -1.29
C HIS A 214 -27.72 17.89 0.18
N GLY A 215 -27.48 18.86 1.08
CA GLY A 215 -27.52 18.68 2.53
C GLY A 215 -26.33 17.93 3.14
N LEU A 216 -25.39 17.49 2.31
CA LEU A 216 -24.19 16.74 2.70
C LEU A 216 -23.01 17.24 1.87
N ASP A 217 -21.79 17.15 2.41
CA ASP A 217 -20.58 17.30 1.60
C ASP A 217 -20.19 15.91 1.06
N LEU A 218 -20.57 15.66 -0.19
CA LEU A 218 -20.38 14.37 -0.85
C LEU A 218 -19.06 14.35 -1.64
N TYR A 219 -18.22 13.35 -1.38
CA TYR A 219 -17.08 13.04 -2.25
C TYR A 219 -17.22 11.66 -2.89
N VAL A 220 -17.28 11.59 -4.23
CA VAL A 220 -17.41 10.35 -5.00
C VAL A 220 -16.12 9.95 -5.69
N ARG A 221 -15.71 8.69 -5.53
CA ARG A 221 -14.68 8.06 -6.39
C ARG A 221 -15.32 7.05 -7.33
N VAL A 222 -15.13 7.25 -8.63
CA VAL A 222 -15.61 6.39 -9.72
C VAL A 222 -14.53 5.37 -10.07
N LEU A 223 -14.87 4.09 -9.93
CA LEU A 223 -13.95 2.97 -10.18
C LEU A 223 -14.37 2.13 -11.38
N THR A 224 -13.43 1.73 -12.22
CA THR A 224 -13.67 0.80 -13.33
C THR A 224 -13.74 -0.65 -12.83
N THR A 225 -14.77 -1.37 -13.27
CA THR A 225 -14.99 -2.77 -12.88
C THR A 225 -13.87 -3.68 -13.38
N GLY A 226 -13.47 -4.67 -12.56
CA GLY A 226 -12.42 -5.64 -12.91
C GLY A 226 -10.97 -5.13 -12.72
N LEU A 227 -10.78 -3.82 -12.55
CA LEU A 227 -9.49 -3.25 -12.14
C LEU A 227 -9.28 -3.33 -10.64
N TRP A 228 -10.28 -2.99 -9.84
CA TRP A 228 -10.18 -2.94 -8.38
C TRP A 228 -10.51 -4.29 -7.72
N PRO A 229 -9.89 -4.63 -6.57
CA PRO A 229 -10.27 -5.79 -5.77
C PRO A 229 -11.55 -5.47 -4.98
N THR A 230 -12.64 -5.19 -5.68
CA THR A 230 -13.95 -5.05 -5.04
C THR A 230 -14.49 -6.45 -4.79
N GLN A 231 -14.83 -6.74 -3.53
CA GLN A 231 -15.68 -7.88 -3.25
C GLN A 231 -17.06 -7.49 -3.76
N SER A 232 -17.66 -8.31 -4.62
CA SER A 232 -19.09 -8.23 -4.96
C SER A 232 -19.86 -8.47 -3.68
N ALA A 233 -20.07 -7.42 -2.89
CA ALA A 233 -20.94 -7.49 -1.75
C ALA A 233 -22.33 -7.15 -2.28
N ASP A 234 -23.16 -8.18 -2.44
CA ASP A 234 -24.62 -8.04 -2.51
C ASP A 234 -25.14 -7.58 -1.14
N CYS A 235 -24.65 -6.45 -0.64
CA CYS A 235 -25.11 -5.89 0.60
C CYS A 235 -26.14 -4.83 0.25
N CYS A 236 -27.41 -5.22 0.30
CA CYS A 236 -28.54 -4.30 0.36
C CYS A 236 -28.50 -3.55 1.70
N VAL A 237 -27.56 -2.62 1.84
CA VAL A 237 -27.55 -1.66 2.94
C VAL A 237 -28.52 -0.55 2.56
N ALA A 238 -29.54 -0.33 3.38
CA ALA A 238 -30.37 0.85 3.27
C ALA A 238 -29.52 2.08 3.62
N LEU A 239 -29.27 2.93 2.63
CA LEU A 239 -28.60 4.21 2.85
C LEU A 239 -29.58 5.18 3.53
N PRO A 240 -29.10 6.07 4.43
CA PRO A 240 -29.88 7.21 4.88
C PRO A 240 -30.41 8.01 3.68
N GLU A 241 -31.61 8.58 3.84
CA GLU A 241 -32.31 9.27 2.75
C GLU A 241 -31.47 10.39 2.15
N GLU A 242 -30.77 11.15 2.99
CA GLU A 242 -29.90 12.25 2.60
C GLU A 242 -28.74 11.74 1.72
N ALA A 243 -28.11 10.63 2.12
CA ALA A 243 -27.00 10.04 1.38
C ALA A 243 -27.46 9.44 0.04
N ALA A 244 -28.64 8.83 0.01
CA ALA A 244 -29.25 8.30 -1.20
C ALA A 244 -29.57 9.44 -2.19
N ASN A 245 -30.17 10.52 -1.71
CA ASN A 245 -30.49 11.71 -2.52
C ASN A 245 -29.23 12.37 -3.08
N ALA A 246 -28.22 12.57 -2.24
CA ALA A 246 -26.92 13.10 -2.66
C ALA A 246 -26.28 12.24 -3.76
N PHE A 247 -26.32 10.91 -3.61
CA PHE A 247 -25.79 10.00 -4.61
C PHE A 247 -26.59 10.04 -5.93
N GLU A 248 -27.91 10.14 -5.89
CA GLU A 248 -28.73 10.23 -7.11
C GLU A 248 -28.49 11.54 -7.88
N VAL A 249 -28.23 12.65 -7.19
CA VAL A 249 -27.80 13.91 -7.83
C VAL A 249 -26.48 13.70 -8.58
N TYR A 250 -25.49 13.09 -7.93
CA TYR A 250 -24.21 12.75 -8.57
C TYR A 250 -24.39 11.77 -9.74
N ARG A 251 -25.25 10.76 -9.59
CA ARG A 251 -25.54 9.77 -10.61
C ARG A 251 -26.08 10.41 -11.88
N ASN A 252 -27.03 11.33 -11.76
CA ASN A 252 -27.60 12.06 -12.90
C ASN A 252 -26.55 12.92 -13.60
N PHE A 253 -25.68 13.59 -12.83
CA PHE A 253 -24.52 14.31 -13.37
C PHE A 253 -23.60 13.38 -14.17
N TYR A 254 -23.22 12.23 -13.60
CA TYR A 254 -22.32 11.28 -14.25
C TYR A 254 -22.92 10.69 -15.53
N LEU A 255 -24.18 10.23 -15.47
CA LEU A 255 -24.86 9.62 -16.61
C LEU A 255 -25.16 10.63 -17.74
N GLY A 256 -25.43 11.89 -17.40
CA GLY A 256 -25.59 12.95 -18.39
C GLY A 256 -24.31 13.24 -19.19
N LYS A 257 -23.14 13.01 -18.59
CA LYS A 257 -21.83 13.17 -19.24
C LYS A 257 -21.33 11.89 -19.92
N HIS A 258 -21.71 10.72 -19.39
CA HIS A 258 -21.24 9.42 -19.84
C HIS A 258 -22.39 8.51 -20.31
N ASN A 259 -22.88 8.78 -21.53
CA ASN A 259 -23.94 7.99 -22.16
C ASN A 259 -23.53 6.52 -22.34
N GLY A 260 -24.47 5.61 -22.09
CA GLY A 260 -24.28 4.17 -22.25
C GLY A 260 -23.52 3.48 -21.11
N ARG A 261 -23.11 4.22 -20.06
CA ARG A 261 -22.52 3.62 -18.85
C ARG A 261 -23.57 3.33 -17.79
N LYS A 262 -23.27 2.36 -16.93
CA LYS A 262 -24.01 2.13 -15.69
C LYS A 262 -23.10 2.50 -14.52
N ILE A 263 -23.68 2.94 -13.41
CA ILE A 263 -22.94 3.23 -12.20
C ILE A 263 -23.69 2.63 -11.01
N SER A 264 -22.95 2.02 -10.08
CA SER A 264 -23.45 1.33 -8.90
C SER A 264 -22.63 1.70 -7.67
N LEU A 265 -23.29 2.07 -6.59
CA LEU A 265 -22.65 2.44 -5.33
C LEU A 265 -22.14 1.20 -4.57
N GLN A 266 -20.89 1.25 -4.09
CA GLN A 266 -20.27 0.19 -3.29
C GLN A 266 -20.16 0.64 -1.83
N THR A 267 -21.19 0.35 -1.04
CA THR A 267 -21.33 0.85 0.34
C THR A 267 -20.26 0.32 1.30
N ASN A 268 -19.71 -0.87 1.03
CA ASN A 268 -18.65 -1.51 1.83
C ASN A 268 -17.27 -0.84 1.73
N MET A 269 -17.11 0.12 0.82
CA MET A 269 -15.82 0.79 0.54
C MET A 269 -15.84 2.29 0.84
N GLY A 270 -17.00 2.84 1.18
CA GLY A 270 -17.15 4.22 1.64
C GLY A 270 -16.84 4.40 3.13
N TYR A 271 -16.76 5.65 3.55
CA TYR A 271 -16.74 6.03 4.97
C TYR A 271 -17.44 7.38 5.14
N ALA A 272 -18.05 7.61 6.29
CA ALA A 272 -18.70 8.87 6.61
C ALA A 272 -18.14 9.42 7.93
N GLU A 273 -18.08 10.74 8.04
CA GLU A 273 -17.79 11.41 9.30
C GLU A 273 -19.11 11.84 9.95
N LEU A 274 -19.24 11.58 11.24
CA LEU A 274 -20.46 11.86 12.01
C LEU A 274 -20.13 12.84 13.13
N ALA A 275 -20.77 13.99 13.11
CA ALA A 275 -20.84 14.88 14.25
C ALA A 275 -21.95 14.41 15.20
N ALA A 276 -21.61 14.11 16.46
CA ALA A 276 -22.56 13.68 17.48
C ALA A 276 -22.45 14.55 18.73
N GLN A 277 -23.59 15.00 19.25
CA GLN A 277 -23.69 15.67 20.55
C GLN A 277 -24.22 14.69 21.59
N PHE A 278 -23.44 14.43 22.64
CA PHE A 278 -23.84 13.55 23.73
C PHE A 278 -24.32 14.38 24.91
N PHE A 279 -25.52 14.08 25.40
CA PHE A 279 -26.02 14.63 26.66
C PHE A 279 -25.65 13.65 27.77
N GLY A 280 -24.88 14.13 28.75
CA GLY A 280 -24.45 13.30 29.89
C GLY A 280 -25.67 12.72 30.63
N GLY A 281 -25.56 11.46 31.06
CA GLY A 281 -26.62 10.81 31.82
C GLY A 281 -26.98 11.63 33.05
N LEU A 282 -28.28 11.78 33.31
CA LEU A 282 -28.78 12.31 34.58
C LEU A 282 -28.07 11.56 35.71
N SER A 283 -27.18 12.25 36.42
CA SER A 283 -26.68 11.76 37.69
C SER A 283 -27.89 11.60 38.60
N SER A 284 -28.39 10.38 38.75
CA SER A 284 -29.26 10.02 39.86
C SER A 284 -28.43 10.10 41.14
N SER A 285 -28.22 11.33 41.62
CA SER A 285 -27.84 11.61 42.99
C SER A 285 -29.13 11.93 43.73
N ASP A 286 -29.73 10.90 44.30
CA ASP A 286 -30.58 11.03 45.48
C ASP A 286 -29.80 11.82 46.54
N GLY A 287 -30.43 12.90 47.02
CA GLY A 287 -30.16 13.54 48.32
C GLY A 287 -28.83 14.27 48.51
N VAL A 288 -28.88 15.60 48.53
CA VAL A 288 -28.59 16.45 49.71
C VAL A 288 -28.50 17.93 49.28
N GLN A 289 -29.06 18.79 50.13
CA GLN A 289 -29.34 20.21 49.96
C GLN A 289 -28.13 21.17 50.07
N VAL A 290 -28.18 22.21 49.22
CA VAL A 290 -27.95 23.67 49.46
C VAL A 290 -26.52 24.24 49.64
N GLY A 291 -26.21 25.21 48.76
CA GLY A 291 -25.28 26.34 49.00
C GLY A 291 -25.13 27.22 47.74
N PRO A 292 -25.32 28.57 47.80
CA PRO A 292 -25.36 29.41 46.60
C PRO A 292 -23.99 30.01 46.25
N ALA A 293 -23.58 29.94 44.99
CA ALA A 293 -22.53 30.80 44.44
C ALA A 293 -22.76 31.04 42.94
N THR A 294 -23.18 32.28 42.67
CA THR A 294 -23.06 33.07 41.44
C THR A 294 -21.96 32.63 40.45
N THR A 295 -22.29 32.49 39.15
CA THR A 295 -22.01 33.50 38.10
C THR A 295 -22.44 33.03 36.69
N GLY A 296 -23.18 33.90 35.97
CA GLY A 296 -23.02 34.14 34.53
C GLY A 296 -23.47 33.09 33.52
N ALA A 297 -24.79 32.94 33.31
CA ALA A 297 -25.33 32.33 32.09
C ALA A 297 -25.75 33.46 31.11
N GLY A 298 -24.86 33.77 30.18
CA GLY A 298 -25.16 34.56 28.97
C GLY A 298 -24.81 33.73 27.75
N ALA A 299 -25.62 32.71 27.44
CA ALA A 299 -25.51 31.96 26.20
C ALA A 299 -26.42 32.61 25.15
N SER A 300 -25.84 33.54 24.37
CA SER A 300 -26.31 33.84 23.04
C SER A 300 -25.37 33.12 22.09
N THR A 301 -25.85 32.04 21.46
CA THR A 301 -25.14 31.44 20.34
C THR A 301 -26.15 31.13 19.26
N ALA A 302 -26.01 31.89 18.18
CA ALA A 302 -26.77 31.79 16.96
C ALA A 302 -26.65 30.39 16.35
N LEU A 303 -27.74 29.99 15.68
CA LEU A 303 -27.80 28.92 14.69
C LEU A 303 -26.58 28.98 13.77
N MET A 304 -25.80 27.90 13.74
CA MET A 304 -24.84 27.63 12.68
C MET A 304 -25.00 26.16 12.28
N ASP A 305 -25.36 25.95 11.01
CA ASP A 305 -25.54 24.63 10.41
C ASP A 305 -24.21 23.83 10.41
N PRO A 306 -24.24 22.51 10.68
CA PRO A 306 -23.05 21.69 10.63
C PRO A 306 -22.74 21.24 9.19
N ILE A 307 -21.56 21.62 8.70
CA ILE A 307 -20.92 21.05 7.51
C ILE A 307 -20.37 19.67 7.91
N ASN A 308 -20.86 18.59 7.28
CA ASN A 308 -20.37 17.22 7.49
C ASN A 308 -19.82 16.65 6.17
N PRO A 309 -18.51 16.34 6.07
CA PRO A 309 -17.94 15.61 4.94
C PRO A 309 -18.27 14.10 5.02
N SER A 310 -18.85 13.58 3.95
CA SER A 310 -19.16 12.16 3.74
C SER A 310 -18.53 11.66 2.44
N PHE A 311 -17.68 10.63 2.53
CA PHE A 311 -16.95 10.07 1.39
C PHE A 311 -17.64 8.79 0.87
N LEU A 312 -18.26 8.83 -0.30
CA LEU A 312 -18.90 7.68 -0.94
C LEU A 312 -18.06 7.14 -2.11
N GLN A 313 -18.03 5.82 -2.29
CA GLN A 313 -17.24 5.18 -3.35
C GLN A 313 -18.13 4.39 -4.30
N VAL A 314 -17.95 4.61 -5.60
CA VAL A 314 -18.92 4.21 -6.61
C VAL A 314 -18.20 3.49 -7.77
N GLN A 315 -18.75 2.39 -8.25
CA GLN A 315 -18.18 1.56 -9.31
C GLN A 315 -18.99 1.68 -10.60
N VAL A 316 -18.31 1.65 -11.75
CA VAL A 316 -18.88 1.65 -13.10
C VAL A 316 -18.58 0.30 -13.75
N PRO A 317 -19.58 -0.50 -14.17
CA PRO A 317 -19.38 -1.66 -15.04
C PRO A 317 -18.98 -1.22 -16.44
N ASP A 318 -17.98 -1.89 -17.02
CA ASP A 318 -17.73 -1.83 -18.45
C ASP A 318 -18.80 -2.65 -19.19
N LEU A 319 -19.30 -2.08 -20.29
CA LEU A 319 -19.94 -2.79 -21.40
C LEU A 319 -18.92 -2.96 -22.52
#